data_AF-A0A9W4NHU1-F1
#
_entry.id   AF-A0A9W4NHU1-F1
#
_cell.length_a   1.000
_cell.length_b   1.000
_cell.length_c   1.000
_cell.angle_alpha   90.00
_cell.angle_beta   90.00
_cell.angle_gamma   90.00
#
_symmetry.space_group_name_H-M   'P 1'
#
loop_
_entity.id
_entity.type
_entity.pdbx_description
1 polymer ?
#
loop_
_entity_poly.entity_id
_entity_poly.type
_entity_poly.pdbx_seq_one_letter_code
_entity_poly.pdbx_strand_id
1 'polypeptide(L)'
;MTATAIAGPPAVPAAPAVQEFMIGWICVLRAEYRAALAILDERYDTKSVVRGSEDKNQYVLGRVGPHNVIINLPPVGLNGPVHAFSVARDMKSTFPRMRFTLLVGIAGGVPSLDSDIRLGDVVMGQKVVPYRTGKETQYGFQRTGMIKAPPSELLTTIGFLNDRIDMDGLDLSLSIEEVRTKISKGGAAFLRPTSDRCYKVGFAHQESGCDCLLPESLYPERLIHRSEREDDPVRVFLGAMGSDAAVMKNAQSRDAIAKREGIVCYEMGSWAVMDLIPCLPIRGISDYADEHKNDAWHLYASLAVATCAREYLLALPQLAVRNFPVIIQGSEIERYIKGTTSNPNMFCGSGIEKLQQTRDHLRERRELFKELMHGEHQDSISMDQHDEGANQSQDQTLKDLREGLKHHLKVLDQIMDQEDELGRSGDPHVRQKYMHLKHQIRADRMIMRDLADLAPEGVEYTGEWFENAGDTFGNKSMRKTGRLMTSTGQYFRKMGHLFKSKNITPKRMWRGLRRGLRGAYEGLRRGWHRTYHWFSPAQQGQLLEM
;
A
#
# COMPACT_ATOMS: atom_id res chain seq x y z
N MET A 1 -35.81 -40.71 10.42
CA MET A 1 -34.83 -40.15 9.47
C MET A 1 -34.99 -38.63 9.48
N THR A 2 -34.26 -37.96 10.35
CA THR A 2 -34.22 -36.49 10.42
C THR A 2 -33.25 -36.00 9.37
N ALA A 3 -33.76 -35.30 8.37
CA ALA A 3 -32.96 -34.65 7.34
C ALA A 3 -32.13 -33.53 7.99
N THR A 4 -30.83 -33.76 8.14
CA THR A 4 -29.86 -32.71 8.45
C THR A 4 -29.84 -31.70 7.30
N ALA A 5 -30.35 -30.50 7.57
CA ALA A 5 -30.20 -29.36 6.68
C ALA A 5 -28.70 -29.12 6.48
N ILE A 6 -28.25 -29.24 5.23
CA ILE A 6 -26.89 -28.87 4.82
C ILE A 6 -26.83 -27.35 4.99
N ALA A 7 -26.17 -26.89 6.05
CA ALA A 7 -25.88 -25.48 6.23
C ALA A 7 -25.09 -25.01 4.99
N GLY A 8 -25.61 -24.01 4.28
CA GLY A 8 -24.89 -23.37 3.19
C GLY A 8 -23.53 -22.85 3.67
N PRO A 9 -22.58 -22.59 2.74
CA PRO A 9 -21.28 -22.03 3.13
C PRO A 9 -21.50 -20.77 3.98
N PRO A 10 -20.71 -20.58 5.06
CA PRO A 10 -20.86 -19.41 5.92
C PRO A 10 -20.77 -18.15 5.06
N ALA A 11 -21.69 -17.21 5.30
CA ALA A 11 -21.71 -15.94 4.57
C ALA A 11 -20.39 -15.21 4.77
N VAL A 12 -19.75 -14.78 3.68
CA VAL A 12 -18.53 -13.99 3.73
C VAL A 12 -18.84 -12.69 4.48
N PRO A 13 -18.07 -12.31 5.51
CA PRO A 13 -18.32 -11.09 6.26
C PRO A 13 -18.22 -9.86 5.37
N ALA A 14 -19.01 -8.83 5.70
CA ALA A 14 -18.93 -7.55 5.03
C ALA A 14 -17.53 -6.94 5.24
N ALA A 15 -16.98 -6.33 4.20
CA ALA A 15 -15.69 -5.66 4.30
C ALA A 15 -15.77 -4.44 5.24
N PRO A 16 -14.69 -4.16 5.99
CA PRO A 16 -14.41 -2.81 6.47
C PRO A 16 -14.43 -1.80 5.32
N ALA A 17 -14.49 -0.52 5.66
CA ALA A 17 -14.53 0.51 4.65
C ALA A 17 -13.22 0.51 3.83
N VAL A 18 -13.29 0.79 2.52
CA VAL A 18 -12.15 0.62 1.59
C VAL A 18 -10.93 1.43 2.04
N GLN A 19 -11.16 2.57 2.70
CA GLN A 19 -10.12 3.43 3.26
C GLN A 19 -9.28 2.80 4.39
N GLU A 20 -9.69 1.67 4.95
CA GLU A 20 -8.95 0.93 5.97
C GLU A 20 -7.93 -0.05 5.38
N PHE A 21 -7.96 -0.26 4.06
CA PHE A 21 -7.03 -1.13 3.34
C PHE A 21 -5.81 -0.33 2.89
N MET A 22 -4.74 -0.42 3.68
CA MET A 22 -3.52 0.39 3.49
C MET A 22 -2.33 -0.42 2.97
N ILE A 23 -2.42 -1.75 2.95
CA ILE A 23 -1.33 -2.64 2.57
C ILE A 23 -1.73 -3.44 1.33
N GLY A 24 -0.99 -3.26 0.23
CA GLY A 24 -1.10 -4.13 -0.93
C GLY A 24 -0.25 -5.38 -0.76
N TRP A 25 -0.74 -6.52 -1.22
CA TRP A 25 -0.02 -7.78 -1.29
C TRP A 25 -0.04 -8.24 -2.76
N ILE A 26 1.13 -8.17 -3.40
CA ILE A 26 1.26 -8.49 -4.81
C ILE A 26 1.75 -9.92 -4.98
N CYS A 27 0.95 -10.72 -5.69
CA CYS A 27 1.27 -12.04 -6.20
C CYS A 27 1.42 -11.98 -7.72
N VAL A 28 2.43 -12.66 -8.26
CA VAL A 28 2.67 -12.76 -9.72
C VAL A 28 2.30 -14.16 -10.24
N LEU A 29 2.38 -15.19 -9.39
CA LEU A 29 2.09 -16.58 -9.74
C LEU A 29 0.87 -17.12 -8.98
N ARG A 30 0.22 -18.12 -9.57
CA ARG A 30 -0.94 -18.79 -8.95
C ARG A 30 -0.58 -19.50 -7.64
N ALA A 31 0.63 -20.05 -7.52
CA ALA A 31 1.12 -20.67 -6.29
C ALA A 31 1.22 -19.65 -5.15
N GLU A 32 1.78 -18.47 -5.43
CA GLU A 32 1.93 -17.34 -4.50
C GLU A 32 0.56 -16.85 -4.02
N TYR A 33 -0.39 -16.65 -4.96
CA TYR A 33 -1.76 -16.27 -4.62
C TYR A 33 -2.45 -17.29 -3.72
N ARG A 34 -2.31 -18.59 -4.00
CA ARG A 34 -2.91 -19.64 -3.17
C ARG A 34 -2.34 -19.65 -1.75
N ALA A 35 -1.04 -19.40 -1.60
CA ALA A 35 -0.40 -19.28 -0.29
C ALA A 35 -0.83 -18.01 0.46
N ALA A 36 -0.90 -16.87 -0.23
CA ALA A 36 -1.38 -15.60 0.34
C ALA A 36 -2.82 -15.73 0.88
N LEU A 37 -3.67 -16.47 0.16
CA LEU A 37 -5.03 -16.77 0.61
C LEU A 37 -5.11 -17.68 1.85
N ALA A 38 -4.08 -18.48 2.11
CA ALA A 38 -4.04 -19.43 3.23
C ALA A 38 -3.68 -18.75 4.56
N ILE A 39 -2.94 -17.64 4.51
CA ILE A 39 -2.46 -16.91 5.70
C ILE A 39 -3.46 -15.90 6.26
N LEU A 40 -4.58 -15.67 5.57
CA LEU A 40 -5.62 -14.73 5.99
C LEU A 40 -6.38 -15.28 7.19
N ASP A 41 -6.50 -14.46 8.24
CA ASP A 41 -7.36 -14.76 9.38
C ASP A 41 -8.85 -14.61 8.99
N GLU A 42 -9.13 -13.70 8.05
CA GLU A 42 -10.49 -13.40 7.57
C GLU A 42 -10.48 -12.94 6.11
N ARG A 43 -11.56 -13.27 5.37
CA ARG A 43 -11.79 -12.80 3.99
C ARG A 43 -13.07 -11.99 3.94
N TYR A 44 -13.04 -10.89 3.21
CA TYR A 44 -14.16 -9.97 3.10
C TYR A 44 -14.83 -10.03 1.72
N ASP A 45 -16.12 -9.67 1.69
CA ASP A 45 -16.85 -9.46 0.45
C ASP A 45 -16.27 -8.27 -0.32
N THR A 46 -16.20 -8.37 -1.65
CA THR A 46 -15.63 -7.35 -2.54
C THR A 46 -16.69 -6.61 -3.36
N LYS A 47 -17.97 -6.91 -3.19
CA LYS A 47 -19.08 -6.26 -3.93
C LYS A 47 -19.11 -4.74 -3.82
N SER A 48 -18.67 -4.18 -2.70
CA SER A 48 -18.62 -2.73 -2.49
C SER A 48 -17.41 -2.05 -3.13
N VAL A 49 -16.41 -2.80 -3.62
CA VAL A 49 -15.19 -2.21 -4.19
C VAL A 49 -15.47 -1.71 -5.60
N VAL A 50 -15.42 -0.39 -5.79
CA VAL A 50 -15.40 0.20 -7.13
C VAL A 50 -13.95 0.29 -7.63
N ARG A 51 -13.67 -0.45 -8.70
CA ARG A 51 -12.37 -0.40 -9.38
C ARG A 51 -12.16 0.93 -10.08
N GLY A 52 -10.91 1.42 -10.03
CA GLY A 52 -10.46 2.54 -10.84
C GLY A 52 -10.68 2.26 -12.33
N SER A 53 -10.85 3.31 -13.13
CA SER A 53 -11.07 3.13 -14.57
C SER A 53 -9.90 2.37 -15.20
N GLU A 54 -10.24 1.45 -16.10
CA GLU A 54 -9.28 0.58 -16.81
C GLU A 54 -8.53 -0.43 -15.93
N ASP A 55 -8.79 -0.49 -14.62
CA ASP A 55 -8.27 -1.56 -13.76
C ASP A 55 -8.93 -2.89 -14.15
N LYS A 56 -8.09 -3.83 -14.58
CA LYS A 56 -8.49 -5.19 -15.00
C LYS A 56 -8.25 -6.24 -13.93
N ASN A 57 -7.62 -5.88 -12.82
CA ASN A 57 -7.35 -6.82 -11.73
C ASN A 57 -8.64 -7.28 -11.06
N GLN A 58 -8.50 -8.42 -10.39
CA GLN A 58 -9.45 -8.93 -9.41
C GLN A 58 -8.73 -8.96 -8.06
N TYR A 59 -9.46 -8.66 -6.99
CA TYR A 59 -8.90 -8.53 -5.66
C TYR A 59 -9.58 -9.48 -4.67
N VAL A 60 -8.83 -9.90 -3.67
CA VAL A 60 -9.36 -10.42 -2.42
C VAL A 60 -8.99 -9.46 -1.32
N LEU A 61 -9.99 -9.03 -0.56
CA LEU A 61 -9.81 -8.26 0.66
C LEU A 61 -9.76 -9.23 1.84
N GLY A 62 -8.82 -9.02 2.74
CA GLY A 62 -8.70 -9.86 3.93
C GLY A 62 -7.97 -9.18 5.07
N ARG A 63 -7.80 -9.92 6.17
CA ARG A 63 -7.11 -9.45 7.36
C ARG A 63 -6.01 -10.42 7.78
N VAL A 64 -4.88 -9.85 8.21
CA VAL A 64 -3.76 -10.55 8.83
C VAL A 64 -3.41 -9.82 10.12
N GLY A 65 -3.68 -10.44 11.27
CA GLY A 65 -3.60 -9.83 12.58
C GLY A 65 -4.40 -8.51 12.63
N PRO A 66 -3.75 -7.37 12.95
CA PRO A 66 -4.42 -6.08 13.01
C PRO A 66 -4.51 -5.35 11.65
N HIS A 67 -4.02 -5.95 10.55
CA HIS A 67 -3.89 -5.27 9.26
C HIS A 67 -4.88 -5.77 8.22
N ASN A 68 -5.55 -4.85 7.55
CA ASN A 68 -6.35 -5.13 6.37
C ASN A 68 -5.45 -5.10 5.11
N VAL A 69 -5.50 -6.17 4.32
CA VAL A 69 -4.63 -6.39 3.16
C VAL A 69 -5.44 -6.55 1.87
N ILE A 70 -4.87 -6.08 0.76
CA ILE A 70 -5.43 -6.19 -0.58
C ILE A 70 -4.58 -7.17 -1.37
N ILE A 71 -5.12 -8.32 -1.75
CA ILE A 71 -4.39 -9.34 -2.53
C ILE A 71 -4.88 -9.33 -3.97
N ASN A 72 -4.00 -9.15 -4.95
CA ASN A 72 -4.39 -9.30 -6.36
C ASN A 72 -4.48 -10.78 -6.77
N LEU A 73 -5.41 -11.09 -7.65
CA LEU A 73 -5.42 -12.35 -8.40
C LEU A 73 -4.52 -12.22 -9.64
N PRO A 74 -3.39 -12.93 -9.74
CA PRO A 74 -2.58 -12.90 -10.94
C PRO A 74 -3.33 -13.60 -12.10
N PRO A 75 -3.40 -12.99 -13.29
CA PRO A 75 -3.89 -13.63 -14.50
C PRO A 75 -3.02 -14.81 -14.90
N VAL A 76 -3.64 -15.82 -15.50
CA VAL A 76 -2.94 -17.04 -15.92
C VAL A 76 -1.99 -16.71 -17.06
N GLY A 77 -0.72 -17.12 -16.93
CA GLY A 77 0.28 -17.03 -17.99
C GLY A 77 0.95 -15.67 -18.17
N LEU A 78 0.58 -14.63 -17.41
CA LEU A 78 1.29 -13.35 -17.43
C LEU A 78 2.15 -13.22 -16.17
N ASN A 79 3.44 -12.95 -16.35
CA ASN A 79 4.41 -12.83 -15.28
C ASN A 79 5.50 -11.78 -15.63
N GLY A 80 6.41 -11.54 -14.68
CA GLY A 80 7.54 -10.63 -14.86
C GLY A 80 7.27 -9.17 -14.49
N PRO A 81 8.28 -8.29 -14.70
CA PRO A 81 8.29 -6.94 -14.12
C PRO A 81 7.19 -6.02 -14.65
N VAL A 82 6.88 -6.08 -15.94
CA VAL A 82 5.82 -5.25 -16.55
C VAL A 82 4.45 -5.60 -15.96
N HIS A 83 4.21 -6.88 -15.70
CA HIS A 83 2.96 -7.33 -15.10
C HIS A 83 2.86 -6.92 -13.64
N ALA A 84 3.91 -7.13 -12.84
CA ALA A 84 3.97 -6.68 -11.44
C ALA A 84 3.76 -5.15 -11.31
N PHE A 85 4.40 -4.37 -12.19
CA PHE A 85 4.20 -2.92 -12.28
C PHE A 85 2.74 -2.55 -12.59
N SER A 86 2.14 -3.22 -13.58
CA SER A 86 0.75 -2.97 -13.98
C SER A 86 -0.24 -3.26 -12.85
N VAL A 87 -0.02 -4.36 -12.11
CA VAL A 87 -0.80 -4.70 -10.92
C VAL A 87 -0.70 -3.60 -9.88
N ALA A 88 0.51 -3.17 -9.52
CA ALA A 88 0.72 -2.11 -8.52
C ALA A 88 0.05 -0.79 -8.92
N ARG A 89 0.23 -0.35 -10.17
CA ARG A 89 -0.40 0.85 -10.72
C ARG A 89 -1.93 0.80 -10.62
N ASP A 90 -2.51 -0.33 -11.00
CA ASP A 90 -3.96 -0.50 -11.01
C ASP A 90 -4.51 -0.60 -9.57
N MET A 91 -3.80 -1.27 -8.67
CA MET A 91 -4.11 -1.26 -7.23
C MET A 91 -4.14 0.16 -6.67
N LYS A 92 -3.18 1.03 -7.01
CA LYS A 92 -3.19 2.44 -6.55
C LYS A 92 -4.41 3.21 -7.06
N SER A 93 -4.85 2.94 -8.29
CA SER A 93 -6.03 3.58 -8.87
C SER A 93 -7.36 3.13 -8.25
N THR A 94 -7.38 1.95 -7.61
CA THR A 94 -8.56 1.41 -6.92
C THR A 94 -8.52 1.68 -5.41
N PHE A 95 -7.32 1.62 -4.81
CA PHE A 95 -7.07 1.79 -3.39
C PHE A 95 -6.09 2.97 -3.16
N PRO A 96 -6.55 4.22 -3.31
CA PRO A 96 -5.68 5.40 -3.30
C PRO A 96 -5.03 5.69 -1.94
N ARG A 97 -5.51 5.09 -0.84
CA ARG A 97 -4.90 5.20 0.51
C ARG A 97 -3.89 4.10 0.83
N MET A 98 -3.59 3.23 -0.14
CA MET A 98 -2.53 2.24 -0.03
C MET A 98 -1.19 2.94 0.21
N ARG A 99 -0.43 2.47 1.20
CA ARG A 99 0.80 3.09 1.70
C ARG A 99 2.03 2.45 1.11
N PHE A 100 2.02 1.12 1.10
CA PHE A 100 3.09 0.31 0.57
C PHE A 100 2.55 -1.03 0.11
N THR A 101 3.38 -1.75 -0.63
CA THR A 101 3.10 -3.11 -1.07
C THR A 101 4.10 -4.09 -0.47
N LEU A 102 3.63 -5.26 -0.05
CA LEU A 102 4.46 -6.44 0.08
C LEU A 102 4.45 -7.17 -1.26
N LEU A 103 5.63 -7.35 -1.87
CA LEU A 103 5.76 -8.17 -3.07
C LEU A 103 6.24 -9.56 -2.64
N VAL A 104 5.27 -10.45 -2.44
CA VAL A 104 5.47 -11.75 -1.81
C VAL A 104 5.42 -12.83 -2.88
N GLY A 105 6.54 -13.51 -3.08
CA GLY A 105 6.60 -14.56 -4.09
C GLY A 105 7.87 -15.38 -4.03
N ILE A 106 8.15 -16.15 -5.07
CA ILE A 106 9.33 -17.04 -5.10
C ILE A 106 10.53 -16.41 -5.82
N ALA A 107 11.73 -16.92 -5.54
CA ALA A 107 12.99 -16.52 -6.15
C ALA A 107 13.99 -17.67 -6.24
N GLY A 108 15.04 -17.49 -7.04
CA GLY A 108 16.20 -18.38 -7.07
C GLY A 108 17.26 -17.92 -6.07
N GLY A 109 17.69 -18.79 -5.17
CA GLY A 109 18.68 -18.48 -4.13
C GLY A 109 20.12 -18.55 -4.64
N VAL A 110 21.02 -17.79 -4.01
CA VAL A 110 22.46 -17.86 -4.23
C VAL A 110 23.11 -18.55 -3.02
N PRO A 111 23.43 -19.85 -3.14
CA PRO A 111 24.10 -20.57 -2.06
C PRO A 111 25.55 -20.09 -1.95
N SER A 112 26.00 -19.77 -0.74
CA SER A 112 27.38 -19.37 -0.47
C SER A 112 27.86 -19.87 0.90
N LEU A 113 29.17 -19.80 1.15
CA LEU A 113 29.71 -20.16 2.47
C LEU A 113 29.28 -19.17 3.56
N ASP A 114 29.18 -17.88 3.22
CA ASP A 114 28.80 -16.82 4.16
C ASP A 114 27.28 -16.76 4.40
N SER A 115 26.49 -17.33 3.49
CA SER A 115 25.04 -17.40 3.56
C SER A 115 24.57 -18.70 2.93
N ASP A 116 24.36 -19.71 3.78
CA ASP A 116 23.87 -21.03 3.39
C ASP A 116 22.36 -21.00 3.13
N ILE A 117 21.98 -20.35 2.03
CA ILE A 117 20.60 -20.26 1.54
C ILE A 117 20.19 -21.61 0.93
N ARG A 118 19.05 -22.13 1.37
CA ARG A 118 18.49 -23.44 1.00
C ARG A 118 17.08 -23.31 0.43
N LEU A 119 16.59 -24.38 -0.20
CA LEU A 119 15.22 -24.39 -0.71
C LEU A 119 14.21 -24.34 0.45
N GLY A 120 13.19 -23.50 0.31
CA GLY A 120 12.21 -23.22 1.36
C GLY A 120 12.56 -22.06 2.29
N ASP A 121 13.81 -21.58 2.28
CA ASP A 121 14.18 -20.38 3.04
C ASP A 121 13.50 -19.12 2.51
N VAL A 122 13.50 -18.07 3.33
CA VAL A 122 12.93 -16.76 2.98
C VAL A 122 14.02 -15.71 2.97
N VAL A 123 14.02 -14.85 1.95
CA VAL A 123 14.89 -13.67 1.85
C VAL A 123 14.02 -12.41 1.92
N MET A 124 14.33 -11.53 2.86
CA MET A 124 13.80 -10.18 2.97
C MET A 124 14.72 -9.22 2.21
N GLY A 125 14.18 -8.40 1.31
CA GLY A 125 15.00 -7.58 0.43
C GLY A 125 15.46 -6.29 1.08
N GLN A 126 16.74 -6.23 1.47
CA GLN A 126 17.36 -5.00 1.98
C GLN A 126 17.57 -3.97 0.87
N LYS A 127 17.90 -4.46 -0.32
CA LYS A 127 18.17 -3.67 -1.53
C LYS A 127 17.73 -4.48 -2.75
N VAL A 128 17.40 -3.79 -3.83
CA VAL A 128 17.02 -4.37 -5.11
C VAL A 128 17.95 -3.82 -6.19
N VAL A 129 18.74 -4.71 -6.78
CA VAL A 129 19.78 -4.41 -7.77
C VAL A 129 19.27 -4.79 -9.17
N PRO A 130 19.08 -3.83 -10.09
CA PRO A 130 18.69 -4.10 -11.47
C PRO A 130 19.90 -4.58 -12.27
N TYR A 131 20.33 -5.81 -12.04
CA TYR A 131 21.67 -6.30 -12.37
C TYR A 131 21.97 -6.44 -13.88
N ARG A 132 20.94 -6.45 -14.74
CA ARG A 132 21.05 -6.42 -16.21
C ARG A 132 20.57 -5.11 -16.83
N THR A 133 20.21 -4.10 -16.03
CA THR A 133 19.95 -2.75 -16.53
C THR A 133 21.26 -1.98 -16.66
N GLY A 134 21.74 -1.81 -17.89
CA GLY A 134 23.06 -1.26 -18.14
C GLY A 134 23.39 -1.10 -19.62
N LYS A 135 24.68 -0.93 -19.90
CA LYS A 135 25.23 -0.73 -21.25
C LYS A 135 26.12 -1.91 -21.60
N GLU A 136 25.90 -2.51 -22.76
CA GLU A 136 26.88 -3.40 -23.37
C GLU A 136 27.98 -2.55 -24.04
N THR A 137 29.23 -2.86 -23.74
CA THR A 137 30.40 -2.15 -24.27
C THR A 137 31.43 -3.13 -24.80
N GLN A 138 32.41 -2.67 -25.57
CA GLN A 138 33.54 -3.51 -26.01
C GLN A 138 34.38 -4.06 -24.83
N TYR A 139 34.21 -3.51 -23.63
CA TYR A 139 34.87 -3.95 -22.39
C TYR A 139 33.94 -4.79 -21.49
N GLY A 140 32.77 -5.18 -22.00
CA GLY A 140 31.74 -5.93 -21.28
C GLY A 140 30.60 -5.06 -20.76
N PHE A 141 29.68 -5.72 -20.05
CA PHE A 141 28.47 -5.11 -19.51
C PHE A 141 28.76 -4.18 -18.32
N GLN A 142 28.22 -2.97 -18.36
CA GLN A 142 28.31 -1.97 -17.29
C GLN A 142 26.92 -1.69 -16.71
N ARG A 143 26.66 -2.08 -15.44
CA ARG A 143 25.39 -1.80 -14.76
C ARG A 143 25.23 -0.28 -14.56
N THR A 144 24.13 0.27 -15.05
CA THR A 144 23.78 1.69 -14.86
C THR A 144 22.47 1.90 -14.13
N GLY A 145 21.66 0.85 -13.94
CA GLY A 145 20.40 0.93 -13.22
C GLY A 145 20.59 1.28 -11.74
N MET A 146 19.72 2.14 -11.22
CA MET A 146 19.76 2.59 -9.82
C MET A 146 19.37 1.45 -8.87
N ILE A 147 20.14 1.28 -7.79
CA ILE A 147 19.77 0.36 -6.70
C ILE A 147 18.66 1.02 -5.89
N LYS A 148 17.61 0.25 -5.57
CA LYS A 148 16.51 0.70 -4.73
C LYS A 148 16.52 -0.01 -3.39
N ALA A 149 15.91 0.59 -2.37
CA ALA A 149 15.76 0.00 -1.05
C ALA A 149 14.34 0.26 -0.53
N PRO A 150 13.77 -0.66 0.27
CA PRO A 150 12.55 -0.36 1.00
C PRO A 150 12.74 0.82 1.95
N PRO A 151 11.66 1.54 2.32
CA PRO A 151 11.71 2.55 3.39
C PRO A 151 12.26 1.99 4.70
N SER A 152 12.91 2.86 5.47
CA SER A 152 13.54 2.52 6.75
C SER A 152 12.58 1.90 7.76
N GLU A 153 11.32 2.30 7.73
CA GLU A 153 10.25 1.84 8.59
C GLU A 153 9.93 0.38 8.31
N LEU A 154 9.90 -0.03 7.04
CA LEU A 154 9.73 -1.44 6.67
C LEU A 154 10.96 -2.26 7.05
N LEU A 155 12.17 -1.70 6.85
CA LEU A 155 13.42 -2.37 7.25
C LEU A 155 13.52 -2.54 8.78
N THR A 156 13.05 -1.56 9.56
CA THR A 156 13.05 -1.62 11.02
C THR A 156 12.15 -2.76 11.53
N THR A 157 11.01 -2.99 10.89
CA THR A 157 10.13 -4.12 11.23
C THR A 157 10.79 -5.49 11.00
N ILE A 158 11.76 -5.59 10.09
CA ILE A 158 12.55 -6.83 9.94
C ILE A 158 13.35 -7.10 11.22
N GLY A 159 13.87 -6.07 11.89
CA GLY A 159 14.53 -6.20 13.19
C GLY A 159 13.62 -6.83 14.24
N PHE A 160 12.37 -6.34 14.35
CA PHE A 160 11.39 -6.94 15.27
C PHE A 160 11.01 -8.37 14.89
N LEU A 161 10.95 -8.71 13.59
CA LEU A 161 10.74 -10.09 13.17
C LEU A 161 11.91 -10.98 13.60
N ASN A 162 13.16 -10.51 13.43
CA ASN A 162 14.34 -11.25 13.87
C ASN A 162 14.35 -11.45 15.38
N ASP A 163 14.00 -10.42 16.17
CA ASP A 163 13.85 -10.56 17.62
C ASP A 163 12.82 -11.64 17.99
N ARG A 164 11.69 -11.72 17.26
CA ARG A 164 10.70 -12.79 17.47
C ARG A 164 11.25 -14.18 17.16
N ILE A 165 12.09 -14.31 16.12
CA ILE A 165 12.71 -15.58 15.73
C ILE A 165 13.78 -15.98 16.76
N ASP A 166 14.74 -15.08 17.02
CA ASP A 166 15.95 -15.39 17.78
C ASP A 166 15.73 -15.36 19.31
N MET A 167 14.87 -14.46 19.80
CA MET A 167 14.67 -14.22 21.23
C MET A 167 13.36 -14.81 21.75
N ASP A 168 12.25 -14.65 21.02
CA ASP A 168 10.94 -15.16 21.43
C ASP A 168 10.69 -16.62 21.02
N GLY A 169 11.61 -17.22 20.24
CA GLY A 169 11.55 -18.62 19.82
C GLY A 169 10.46 -18.91 18.79
N LEU A 170 10.13 -17.96 17.91
CA LEU A 170 9.21 -18.18 16.80
C LEU A 170 9.80 -19.23 15.84
N ASP A 171 9.16 -20.40 15.80
CA ASP A 171 9.45 -21.47 14.85
C ASP A 171 8.59 -21.27 13.58
N LEU A 172 9.27 -20.92 12.49
CA LEU A 172 8.64 -20.65 11.21
C LEU A 172 8.19 -21.95 10.53
N SER A 173 8.91 -23.05 10.70
CA SER A 173 8.50 -24.36 10.20
C SER A 173 7.18 -24.83 10.82
N LEU A 174 7.01 -24.68 12.12
CA LEU A 174 5.75 -24.94 12.82
C LEU A 174 4.65 -24.02 12.33
N SER A 175 4.94 -22.72 12.20
CA SER A 175 3.97 -21.74 11.67
C SER A 175 3.50 -22.10 10.26
N ILE A 176 4.41 -22.56 9.39
CA ILE A 176 4.07 -23.02 8.03
C ILE A 176 3.14 -24.22 8.08
N GLU A 177 3.42 -25.19 8.97
CA GLU A 177 2.62 -26.40 9.12
C GLU A 177 1.22 -26.09 9.69
N GLU A 178 1.11 -25.14 10.63
CA GLU A 178 -0.16 -24.65 11.14
C GLU A 178 -1.01 -24.00 10.05
N VAL A 179 -0.42 -23.16 9.19
CA VAL A 179 -1.13 -22.58 8.05
C VAL A 179 -1.54 -23.68 7.08
N ARG A 180 -0.63 -24.60 6.76
CA ARG A 180 -0.86 -25.70 5.81
C ARG A 180 -2.04 -26.58 6.21
N THR A 181 -2.12 -26.94 7.49
CA THR A 181 -3.16 -27.83 8.04
C THR A 181 -4.54 -27.16 8.09
N LYS A 182 -4.61 -25.83 8.18
CA LYS A 182 -5.87 -25.05 8.08
C LYS A 182 -6.45 -25.03 6.66
N ILE A 183 -5.68 -25.38 5.63
CA ILE A 183 -6.15 -25.40 4.23
C ILE A 183 -7.05 -26.64 4.01
N SER A 184 -8.37 -26.42 4.09
CA SER A 184 -9.38 -27.48 3.99
C SER A 184 -9.27 -28.38 2.75
N LYS A 185 -8.92 -27.82 1.59
CA LYS A 185 -8.70 -28.57 0.35
C LYS A 185 -7.40 -28.15 -0.33
N GLY A 186 -6.52 -29.12 -0.54
CA GLY A 186 -5.26 -28.92 -1.26
C GLY A 186 -4.07 -28.52 -0.39
N GLY A 187 -4.18 -28.55 0.94
CA GLY A 187 -3.05 -28.33 1.86
C GLY A 187 -1.92 -29.36 1.70
N ALA A 188 -2.22 -30.58 1.24
CA ALA A 188 -1.21 -31.59 0.93
C ALA A 188 -0.27 -31.17 -0.22
N ALA A 189 -0.73 -30.32 -1.14
CA ALA A 189 0.10 -29.85 -2.25
C ALA A 189 1.20 -28.87 -1.79
N PHE A 190 1.09 -28.36 -0.55
CA PHE A 190 2.06 -27.48 0.08
C PHE A 190 3.02 -28.23 1.02
N LEU A 191 3.07 -29.55 0.98
CA LEU A 191 4.06 -30.32 1.76
C LEU A 191 5.48 -29.93 1.35
N ARG A 192 6.38 -29.89 2.34
CA ARG A 192 7.80 -29.66 2.09
C ARG A 192 8.37 -30.82 1.25
N PRO A 193 9.01 -30.55 0.11
CA PRO A 193 9.76 -31.57 -0.60
C PRO A 193 10.93 -32.09 0.23
N THR A 194 11.23 -33.38 0.13
CA THR A 194 12.30 -34.03 0.93
C THR A 194 13.70 -33.83 0.34
N SER A 195 13.81 -33.54 -0.96
CA SER A 195 15.10 -33.46 -1.65
C SER A 195 15.45 -32.00 -1.98
N ASP A 196 16.40 -31.44 -1.23
CA ASP A 196 17.06 -30.18 -1.55
C ASP A 196 18.38 -30.47 -2.29
N ARG A 197 18.36 -30.28 -3.62
CA ARG A 197 19.51 -30.54 -4.49
C ARG A 197 20.16 -29.25 -4.96
N CYS A 198 21.29 -28.94 -4.34
CA CYS A 198 22.16 -27.86 -4.78
C CYS A 198 23.34 -28.44 -5.56
N TYR A 199 23.39 -28.24 -6.87
CA TYR A 199 24.46 -28.77 -7.72
C TYR A 199 25.70 -27.87 -7.69
N LYS A 200 26.89 -28.50 -7.77
CA LYS A 200 28.15 -27.79 -7.96
C LYS A 200 28.16 -27.06 -9.30
N VAL A 201 28.75 -25.87 -9.32
CA VAL A 201 28.92 -25.08 -10.53
C VAL A 201 29.64 -25.91 -11.61
N GLY A 202 29.07 -25.93 -12.82
CA GLY A 202 29.64 -26.64 -13.96
C GLY A 202 29.09 -28.05 -14.18
N PHE A 203 28.22 -28.56 -13.31
CA PHE A 203 27.37 -29.70 -13.67
C PHE A 203 26.27 -29.21 -14.61
N ALA A 204 26.28 -29.69 -15.86
CA ALA A 204 25.38 -29.21 -16.90
C ALA A 204 24.03 -29.95 -16.85
N HIS A 205 22.95 -29.20 -17.03
CA HIS A 205 21.63 -29.80 -17.21
C HIS A 205 21.52 -30.49 -18.58
N GLN A 206 20.76 -31.59 -18.64
CA GLN A 206 20.45 -32.31 -19.87
C GLN A 206 18.94 -32.29 -20.12
N GLU A 207 18.50 -31.95 -21.33
CA GLU A 207 17.06 -31.79 -21.62
C GLU A 207 16.24 -33.07 -21.41
N SER A 208 16.85 -34.25 -21.61
CA SER A 208 16.24 -35.54 -21.33
C SER A 208 17.10 -36.36 -20.37
N GLY A 209 16.46 -36.96 -19.36
CA GLY A 209 17.12 -37.85 -18.41
C GLY A 209 18.11 -37.19 -17.44
N CYS A 210 18.07 -35.86 -17.27
CA CYS A 210 18.94 -35.20 -16.29
C CYS A 210 18.65 -35.67 -14.86
N ASP A 211 19.70 -35.72 -14.05
CA ASP A 211 19.68 -36.06 -12.63
C ASP A 211 18.62 -35.28 -11.84
N CYS A 212 18.42 -33.99 -12.15
CA CYS A 212 17.45 -33.14 -11.44
C CYS A 212 15.99 -33.51 -11.71
N LEU A 213 15.71 -34.36 -12.70
CA LEU A 213 14.37 -34.85 -13.03
C LEU A 213 14.05 -36.19 -12.34
N LEU A 214 15.04 -36.82 -11.70
CA LEU A 214 14.91 -38.13 -11.07
C LEU A 214 14.49 -38.00 -9.59
N PRO A 215 13.73 -38.96 -9.03
CA PRO A 215 13.32 -38.95 -7.62
C PRO A 215 14.48 -38.95 -6.62
N GLU A 216 15.60 -39.58 -6.99
CA GLU A 216 16.87 -39.58 -6.26
C GLU A 216 18.02 -39.20 -7.21
N SER A 217 19.09 -38.63 -6.67
CA SER A 217 20.26 -38.25 -7.46
C SER A 217 21.13 -39.48 -7.70
N LEU A 218 21.52 -39.71 -8.95
CA LEU A 218 22.50 -40.70 -9.36
C LEU A 218 23.95 -40.19 -9.20
N TYR A 219 24.12 -38.88 -9.00
CA TYR A 219 25.43 -38.22 -8.89
C TYR A 219 25.54 -37.40 -7.60
N PRO A 220 25.46 -38.02 -6.41
CA PRO A 220 25.50 -37.30 -5.12
C PRO A 220 26.81 -36.52 -4.92
N GLU A 221 27.92 -36.94 -5.53
CA GLU A 221 29.20 -36.24 -5.50
C GLU A 221 29.20 -34.92 -6.28
N ARG A 222 28.21 -34.70 -7.16
CA ARG A 222 27.98 -33.44 -7.88
C ARG A 222 27.12 -32.46 -7.09
N LEU A 223 26.52 -32.89 -5.98
CA LEU A 223 25.81 -32.01 -5.06
C LEU A 223 26.79 -31.31 -4.11
N ILE A 224 26.42 -30.11 -3.67
CA ILE A 224 27.10 -29.42 -2.57
C ILE A 224 26.70 -30.12 -1.27
N HIS A 225 27.70 -30.71 -0.61
CA HIS A 225 27.50 -31.32 0.71
C HIS A 225 27.22 -30.23 1.75
N ARG A 226 26.12 -30.37 2.48
CA ARG A 226 25.67 -29.46 3.52
C ARG A 226 25.17 -30.27 4.70
N SER A 227 25.61 -29.95 5.91
CA SER A 227 25.10 -30.58 7.13
C SER A 227 23.62 -30.29 7.31
N GLU A 228 22.90 -31.18 7.99
CA GLU A 228 21.56 -30.86 8.45
C GLU A 228 21.60 -29.66 9.41
N ARG A 229 20.54 -28.86 9.39
CA ARG A 229 20.39 -27.76 10.36
C ARG A 229 19.88 -28.37 11.66
N GLU A 230 20.52 -28.01 12.78
CA GLU A 230 20.12 -28.48 14.11
C GLU A 230 18.83 -27.80 14.61
N ASP A 231 18.58 -26.56 14.17
CA ASP A 231 17.43 -25.73 14.55
C ASP A 231 16.30 -25.75 13.50
N ASP A 232 15.50 -24.67 13.40
CA ASP A 232 14.47 -24.50 12.39
C ASP A 232 15.05 -24.73 10.97
N PRO A 233 14.50 -25.68 10.21
CA PRO A 233 15.00 -25.99 8.88
C PRO A 233 14.61 -24.92 7.83
N VAL A 234 13.82 -23.91 8.19
CA VAL A 234 13.54 -22.70 7.40
C VAL A 234 14.20 -21.50 8.08
N ARG A 235 15.02 -20.74 7.33
CA ARG A 235 15.68 -19.53 7.84
C ARG A 235 15.24 -18.29 7.08
N VAL A 236 15.31 -17.15 7.77
CA VAL A 236 15.06 -15.82 7.19
C VAL A 236 16.41 -15.12 6.99
N PHE A 237 16.70 -14.72 5.76
CA PHE A 237 17.89 -13.96 5.39
C PHE A 237 17.53 -12.52 5.03
N LEU A 238 18.40 -11.58 5.34
CA LEU A 238 18.32 -10.19 4.87
C LEU A 238 19.44 -9.93 3.87
N GLY A 239 19.13 -9.47 2.66
CA GLY A 239 20.18 -9.20 1.68
C GLY A 239 19.72 -8.49 0.41
N ALA A 240 20.66 -8.24 -0.49
CA ALA A 240 20.35 -7.62 -1.78
C ALA A 240 19.77 -8.65 -2.76
N MET A 241 18.71 -8.25 -3.47
CA MET A 241 18.04 -9.07 -4.48
C MET A 241 18.40 -8.58 -5.88
N GLY A 242 18.77 -9.50 -6.77
CA GLY A 242 18.92 -9.20 -8.19
C GLY A 242 17.56 -9.21 -8.87
N SER A 243 17.13 -8.08 -9.43
CA SER A 243 15.87 -7.95 -10.16
C SER A 243 16.11 -7.79 -11.65
N ASP A 244 15.43 -8.57 -12.48
CA ASP A 244 15.39 -8.34 -13.94
C ASP A 244 14.16 -8.97 -14.61
N ALA A 245 14.00 -8.77 -15.92
CA ALA A 245 13.00 -9.45 -16.74
C ALA A 245 13.44 -10.86 -17.17
N ALA A 246 14.74 -11.13 -17.26
CA ALA A 246 15.25 -12.45 -17.61
C ALA A 246 15.39 -13.34 -16.37
N VAL A 247 14.92 -14.59 -16.48
CA VAL A 247 15.15 -15.62 -15.46
C VAL A 247 16.64 -16.00 -15.43
N MET A 248 17.26 -15.97 -14.26
CA MET A 248 18.62 -16.46 -14.08
C MET A 248 18.62 -17.99 -14.06
N LYS A 249 19.25 -18.61 -15.06
CA LYS A 249 19.47 -20.06 -15.14
C LYS A 249 20.94 -20.45 -15.33
N ASN A 250 21.89 -19.52 -15.28
CA ASN A 250 23.30 -19.85 -15.51
C ASN A 250 24.09 -19.70 -14.21
N ALA A 251 24.51 -20.82 -13.60
CA ALA A 251 25.18 -20.84 -12.30
C ALA A 251 26.48 -20.00 -12.27
N GLN A 252 27.27 -20.01 -13.35
CA GLN A 252 28.50 -19.23 -13.44
C GLN A 252 28.21 -17.72 -13.45
N SER A 253 27.23 -17.29 -14.24
CA SER A 253 26.78 -15.90 -14.30
C SER A 253 26.15 -15.47 -12.98
N ARG A 254 25.32 -16.34 -12.39
CA ARG A 254 24.70 -16.16 -11.08
C ARG A 254 25.76 -15.84 -10.02
N ASP A 255 26.79 -16.66 -9.91
CA ASP A 255 27.82 -16.51 -8.88
C ASP A 255 28.73 -15.30 -9.15
N ALA A 256 29.11 -15.07 -10.41
CA ALA A 256 29.94 -13.93 -10.79
C ALA A 256 29.23 -12.59 -10.50
N ILE A 257 27.96 -12.47 -10.85
CA ILE A 257 27.15 -11.26 -10.60
C ILE A 257 26.85 -11.13 -9.11
N ALA A 258 26.52 -12.23 -8.44
CA ALA A 258 26.24 -12.22 -7.01
C ALA A 258 27.44 -11.75 -6.19
N LYS A 259 28.63 -12.26 -6.50
CA LYS A 259 29.88 -11.82 -5.87
C LYS A 259 30.17 -10.35 -6.14
N ARG A 260 29.91 -9.85 -7.35
CA ARG A 260 30.18 -8.46 -7.73
C ARG A 260 29.23 -7.47 -7.06
N GLU A 261 27.95 -7.81 -6.95
CA GLU A 261 26.89 -6.89 -6.51
C GLU A 261 26.38 -7.18 -5.08
N GLY A 262 26.86 -8.24 -4.43
CA GLY A 262 26.40 -8.68 -3.11
C GLY A 262 24.99 -9.26 -3.11
N ILE A 263 24.57 -9.89 -4.22
CA ILE A 263 23.20 -10.44 -4.38
C ILE A 263 23.09 -11.82 -3.73
N VAL A 264 22.01 -12.04 -2.98
CA VAL A 264 21.73 -13.32 -2.29
C VAL A 264 20.59 -14.13 -2.91
N CYS A 265 19.73 -13.50 -3.72
CA CYS A 265 18.73 -14.19 -4.54
C CYS A 265 18.35 -13.38 -5.78
N TYR A 266 17.84 -14.06 -6.80
CA TYR A 266 17.37 -13.48 -8.06
C TYR A 266 15.85 -13.61 -8.18
N GLU A 267 15.19 -12.49 -8.44
CA GLU A 267 13.74 -12.38 -8.56
C GLU A 267 13.34 -11.50 -9.75
N MET A 268 12.04 -11.43 -10.01
CA MET A 268 11.49 -10.65 -11.12
C MET A 268 10.41 -9.70 -10.59
N GLY A 269 10.64 -8.39 -10.73
CA GLY A 269 9.59 -7.38 -10.65
C GLY A 269 9.68 -6.38 -9.51
N SER A 270 10.44 -6.65 -8.44
CA SER A 270 10.53 -5.73 -7.31
C SER A 270 11.01 -4.34 -7.72
N TRP A 271 12.02 -4.28 -8.60
CA TRP A 271 12.59 -3.01 -9.02
C TRP A 271 11.57 -2.13 -9.74
N ALA A 272 10.71 -2.71 -10.58
CA ALA A 272 9.68 -1.97 -11.30
C ALA A 272 8.57 -1.49 -10.36
N VAL A 273 8.09 -2.33 -9.44
CA VAL A 273 7.06 -1.95 -8.46
C VAL A 273 7.52 -0.77 -7.59
N MET A 274 8.79 -0.76 -7.19
CA MET A 274 9.39 0.31 -6.39
C MET A 274 9.47 1.68 -7.08
N ASP A 275 9.25 1.79 -8.40
CA ASP A 275 9.07 3.11 -9.06
C ASP A 275 7.71 3.75 -8.76
N LEU A 276 6.72 2.94 -8.36
CA LEU A 276 5.34 3.40 -8.20
C LEU A 276 4.94 3.63 -6.76
N ILE A 277 5.39 2.74 -5.88
CA ILE A 277 4.97 2.73 -4.48
C ILE A 277 6.06 2.11 -3.62
N PRO A 278 6.23 2.58 -2.38
CA PRO A 278 7.06 1.91 -1.41
C PRO A 278 6.74 0.42 -1.34
N CYS A 279 7.78 -0.41 -1.37
CA CYS A 279 7.61 -1.85 -1.47
C CYS A 279 8.65 -2.59 -0.64
N LEU A 280 8.22 -3.64 0.04
CA LEU A 280 9.11 -4.63 0.66
C LEU A 280 8.97 -5.94 -0.13
N PRO A 281 10.01 -6.36 -0.87
CA PRO A 281 10.02 -7.65 -1.51
C PRO A 281 10.43 -8.74 -0.50
N ILE A 282 9.65 -9.81 -0.46
CA ILE A 282 9.86 -10.96 0.41
C ILE A 282 9.81 -12.21 -0.47
N ARG A 283 10.88 -13.00 -0.47
CA ARG A 283 11.12 -14.04 -1.47
C ARG A 283 11.37 -15.42 -0.85
N GLY A 284 10.52 -16.39 -1.18
CA GLY A 284 10.73 -17.80 -0.84
C GLY A 284 11.65 -18.46 -1.86
N ILE A 285 12.67 -19.17 -1.41
CA ILE A 285 13.65 -19.79 -2.30
C ILE A 285 13.09 -21.09 -2.87
N SER A 286 12.86 -21.11 -4.18
CA SER A 286 12.26 -22.24 -4.90
C SER A 286 13.24 -23.00 -5.79
N ASP A 287 14.40 -22.42 -6.07
CA ASP A 287 15.45 -22.98 -6.90
C ASP A 287 16.78 -22.27 -6.59
N TYR A 288 17.87 -22.65 -7.27
CA TYR A 288 19.19 -22.06 -7.09
C TYR A 288 19.62 -21.13 -8.25
N ALA A 289 18.67 -20.59 -9.02
CA ALA A 289 18.97 -19.71 -10.16
C ALA A 289 19.97 -20.32 -11.16
N ASP A 290 19.84 -21.63 -11.42
CA ASP A 290 20.68 -22.40 -12.33
C ASP A 290 19.84 -23.21 -13.33
N GLU A 291 20.51 -24.04 -14.13
CA GLU A 291 19.88 -24.82 -15.19
C GLU A 291 19.00 -25.96 -14.65
N HIS A 292 19.17 -26.34 -13.37
CA HIS A 292 18.41 -27.40 -12.70
C HIS A 292 17.10 -26.89 -12.08
N LYS A 293 16.79 -25.61 -12.23
CA LYS A 293 15.53 -25.01 -11.78
C LYS A 293 14.33 -25.83 -12.27
N ASN A 294 13.47 -26.20 -11.33
CA ASN A 294 12.20 -26.88 -11.56
C ASN A 294 11.12 -26.34 -10.61
N ASP A 295 9.89 -26.80 -10.80
CA ASP A 295 8.71 -26.25 -10.10
C ASP A 295 8.34 -27.02 -8.82
N ALA A 296 9.09 -28.05 -8.42
CA ALA A 296 8.74 -28.93 -7.30
C ALA A 296 8.61 -28.18 -5.96
N TRP A 297 9.41 -27.14 -5.77
CA TRP A 297 9.41 -26.33 -4.55
C TRP A 297 8.48 -25.11 -4.62
N HIS A 298 7.87 -24.80 -5.77
CA HIS A 298 7.10 -23.57 -5.95
C HIS A 298 5.98 -23.41 -4.91
N LEU A 299 5.22 -24.48 -4.63
CA LEU A 299 4.11 -24.42 -3.67
C LEU A 299 4.63 -24.24 -2.25
N TYR A 300 5.54 -25.10 -1.77
CA TYR A 300 6.09 -24.99 -0.42
C TYR A 300 6.78 -23.65 -0.19
N ALA A 301 7.66 -23.22 -1.11
CA ALA A 301 8.35 -21.93 -1.01
C ALA A 301 7.37 -20.74 -1.00
N SER A 302 6.27 -20.83 -1.77
CA SER A 302 5.18 -19.83 -1.73
C SER A 302 4.49 -19.79 -0.37
N LEU A 303 4.29 -20.95 0.29
CA LEU A 303 3.70 -21.00 1.63
C LEU A 303 4.66 -20.50 2.71
N ALA A 304 5.94 -20.87 2.61
CA ALA A 304 6.99 -20.40 3.51
C ALA A 304 7.09 -18.88 3.51
N VAL A 305 7.18 -18.27 2.32
CA VAL A 305 7.28 -16.82 2.18
C VAL A 305 6.00 -16.09 2.60
N ALA A 306 4.82 -16.65 2.31
CA ALA A 306 3.55 -16.06 2.75
C ALA A 306 3.41 -16.11 4.28
N THR A 307 3.86 -17.20 4.91
CA THR A 307 3.84 -17.36 6.37
C THR A 307 4.83 -16.40 7.02
N CYS A 308 6.05 -16.27 6.49
CA CYS A 308 7.00 -15.27 6.97
C CYS A 308 6.48 -13.84 6.82
N ALA A 309 5.81 -13.53 5.69
CA ALA A 309 5.19 -12.22 5.49
C ALA A 309 4.02 -11.97 6.45
N ARG A 310 3.27 -13.01 6.84
CA ARG A 310 2.29 -12.93 7.93
C ARG A 310 2.96 -12.58 9.25
N GLU A 311 4.04 -13.26 9.61
CA GLU A 311 4.76 -13.00 10.87
C GLU A 311 5.41 -11.60 10.88
N TYR A 312 5.88 -11.12 9.73
CA TYR A 312 6.29 -9.74 9.55
C TYR A 312 5.16 -8.75 9.82
N LEU A 313 3.96 -8.98 9.28
CA LEU A 313 2.80 -8.13 9.52
C LEU A 313 2.36 -8.14 11.00
N LEU A 314 2.50 -9.27 11.70
CA LEU A 314 2.23 -9.34 13.14
C LEU A 314 3.23 -8.55 13.97
N ALA A 315 4.47 -8.41 13.51
CA ALA A 315 5.48 -7.54 14.13
C ALA A 315 5.29 -6.04 13.77
N LEU A 316 4.50 -5.72 12.74
CA LEU A 316 4.30 -4.35 12.27
C LEU A 316 3.19 -3.64 13.08
N PRO A 317 3.47 -2.51 13.77
CA PRO A 317 2.42 -1.76 14.46
C PRO A 317 1.43 -1.09 13.49
N GLN A 318 0.13 -1.12 13.80
CA GLN A 318 -0.89 -0.47 12.96
C GLN A 318 -0.70 1.05 12.82
N LEU A 319 -0.18 1.70 13.88
CA LEU A 319 0.14 3.13 13.83
C LEU A 319 1.27 3.44 12.85
N ALA A 320 2.27 2.55 12.75
CA ALA A 320 3.37 2.72 11.79
C ALA A 320 2.83 2.74 10.36
N VAL A 321 1.89 1.85 10.01
CA VAL A 321 1.23 1.82 8.69
C VAL A 321 0.53 3.15 8.38
N ARG A 322 -0.21 3.71 9.34
CA ARG A 322 -0.94 4.98 9.15
C ARG A 322 -0.03 6.18 8.95
N ASN A 323 1.19 6.14 9.49
CA ASN A 323 2.16 7.21 9.40
C ASN A 323 2.96 7.21 8.08
N PHE A 324 2.88 6.14 7.27
CA PHE A 324 3.47 6.18 5.93
C PHE A 324 2.78 7.25 5.08
N PRO A 325 3.51 7.99 4.24
CA PRO A 325 2.90 8.96 3.34
C PRO A 325 1.99 8.28 2.32
N VAL A 326 0.91 8.96 1.93
CA VAL A 326 0.13 8.56 0.75
C VAL A 326 0.88 9.04 -0.48
N ILE A 327 1.32 8.11 -1.33
CA ILE A 327 2.02 8.44 -2.59
C ILE A 327 1.09 8.14 -3.75
N ILE A 328 0.47 9.19 -4.30
CA ILE A 328 -0.49 9.07 -5.41
C ILE A 328 -0.26 10.17 -6.45
N GLN A 329 -0.37 9.80 -7.73
CA GLN A 329 -0.24 10.69 -8.88
C GLN A 329 -1.63 11.14 -9.38
N GLY A 330 -1.69 12.31 -10.03
CA GLY A 330 -2.93 12.83 -10.61
C GLY A 330 -3.62 11.85 -11.58
N SER A 331 -2.85 11.09 -12.36
CA SER A 331 -3.39 10.05 -13.25
C SER A 331 -4.08 8.90 -12.51
N GLU A 332 -3.57 8.52 -11.33
CA GLU A 332 -4.16 7.46 -10.49
C GLU A 332 -5.46 7.95 -9.85
N ILE A 333 -5.49 9.22 -9.44
CA ILE A 333 -6.69 9.93 -8.96
C ILE A 333 -7.74 10.04 -10.05
N GLU A 334 -7.35 10.46 -11.25
CA GLU A 334 -8.27 10.58 -12.38
C GLU A 334 -8.95 9.23 -12.65
N ARG A 335 -8.18 8.14 -12.61
CA ARG A 335 -8.71 6.78 -12.74
C ARG A 335 -9.63 6.38 -11.59
N TYR A 336 -9.27 6.71 -10.34
CA TYR A 336 -10.11 6.46 -9.17
C TYR A 336 -11.46 7.21 -9.27
N ILE A 337 -11.45 8.45 -9.74
CA ILE A 337 -12.65 9.27 -9.94
C ILE A 337 -13.50 8.70 -11.09
N LYS A 338 -12.88 8.46 -12.26
CA LYS A 338 -13.56 7.90 -13.43
C LYS A 338 -14.17 6.54 -13.16
N GLY A 339 -13.52 5.69 -12.36
CA GLY A 339 -14.02 4.37 -11.99
C GLY A 339 -15.45 4.38 -11.44
N THR A 340 -15.77 5.33 -10.56
CA THR A 340 -17.13 5.50 -10.02
C THR A 340 -18.12 6.11 -10.98
N THR A 341 -17.67 7.00 -11.86
CA THR A 341 -18.57 7.81 -12.70
C THR A 341 -18.92 7.08 -13.99
N SER A 342 -18.01 6.23 -14.46
CA SER A 342 -18.20 5.37 -15.63
C SER A 342 -19.01 4.11 -15.32
N ASN A 343 -19.29 3.82 -14.05
CA ASN A 343 -20.02 2.61 -13.63
C ASN A 343 -21.17 2.89 -12.64
N PRO A 344 -22.11 3.82 -12.96
CA PRO A 344 -23.16 4.26 -12.04
C PRO A 344 -24.17 3.16 -11.68
N ASN A 345 -24.21 2.06 -12.44
CA ASN A 345 -25.11 0.92 -12.24
C ASN A 345 -24.43 -0.31 -11.59
N MET A 346 -23.19 -0.19 -11.11
CA MET A 346 -22.50 -1.33 -10.47
C MET A 346 -23.09 -1.71 -9.10
N PHE A 347 -23.99 -0.89 -8.56
CA PHE A 347 -24.62 -1.10 -7.28
C PHE A 347 -25.66 -2.24 -7.38
N CYS A 348 -25.32 -3.36 -6.78
CA CYS A 348 -26.20 -4.51 -6.60
C CYS A 348 -26.98 -4.34 -5.29
N GLY A 349 -28.31 -4.47 -5.36
CA GLY A 349 -29.19 -4.38 -4.19
C GLY A 349 -30.42 -3.50 -4.37
N SER A 350 -31.14 -3.30 -3.27
CA SER A 350 -32.25 -2.36 -3.11
C SER A 350 -31.82 -0.90 -3.29
N GLY A 351 -32.77 0.00 -3.57
CA GLY A 351 -32.48 1.44 -3.70
C GLY A 351 -31.81 2.05 -2.45
N ILE A 352 -32.10 1.52 -1.26
CA ILE A 352 -31.41 1.90 0.00
C ILE A 352 -29.93 1.52 -0.05
N GLU A 353 -29.60 0.31 -0.49
CA GLU A 353 -28.20 -0.15 -0.59
C GLU A 353 -27.42 0.68 -1.60
N LYS A 354 -28.03 1.04 -2.74
CA LYS A 354 -27.41 1.95 -3.73
C LYS A 354 -27.08 3.31 -3.12
N LEU A 355 -28.01 3.91 -2.37
CA LEU A 355 -27.80 5.19 -1.69
C LEU A 355 -26.71 5.10 -0.62
N GLN A 356 -26.67 4.00 0.15
CA GLN A 356 -25.62 3.76 1.16
C GLN A 356 -24.25 3.65 0.50
N GLN A 357 -24.13 2.79 -0.52
CA GLN A 357 -22.89 2.59 -1.26
C GLN A 357 -22.41 3.90 -1.88
N THR A 358 -23.27 4.67 -2.54
CA THR A 358 -22.89 5.97 -3.14
C THR A 358 -22.37 6.96 -2.08
N ARG A 359 -23.05 7.06 -0.93
CA ARG A 359 -22.60 7.91 0.19
C ARG A 359 -21.25 7.48 0.73
N ASP A 360 -21.02 6.18 0.89
CA ASP A 360 -19.78 5.65 1.47
C ASP A 360 -18.59 5.93 0.53
N HIS A 361 -18.75 5.77 -0.78
CA HIS A 361 -17.75 6.18 -1.78
C HIS A 361 -17.47 7.69 -1.78
N LEU A 362 -18.47 8.52 -1.53
CA LEU A 362 -18.30 9.96 -1.36
C LEU A 362 -17.48 10.29 -0.10
N ARG A 363 -17.75 9.60 1.01
CA ARG A 363 -16.96 9.73 2.25
C ARG A 363 -15.50 9.29 2.05
N GLU A 364 -15.26 8.20 1.32
CA GLU A 364 -13.91 7.73 0.98
C GLU A 364 -13.08 8.83 0.28
N ARG A 365 -13.65 9.47 -0.74
CA ARG A 365 -13.01 10.59 -1.46
C ARG A 365 -12.71 11.77 -0.55
N ARG A 366 -13.67 12.09 0.32
CA ARG A 366 -13.51 13.18 1.30
C ARG A 366 -12.32 12.91 2.22
N GLU A 367 -12.20 11.69 2.75
CA GLU A 367 -11.09 11.36 3.65
C GLU A 367 -9.74 11.34 2.91
N LEU A 368 -9.70 10.84 1.67
CA LEU A 368 -8.51 10.95 0.82
C LEU A 368 -8.11 12.42 0.58
N PHE A 369 -9.07 13.27 0.24
CA PHE A 369 -8.83 14.70 0.00
C PHE A 369 -8.28 15.40 1.25
N LYS A 370 -8.91 15.18 2.41
CA LYS A 370 -8.41 15.74 3.68
C LYS A 370 -6.98 15.31 3.98
N GLU A 371 -6.67 14.04 3.80
CA GLU A 371 -5.34 13.50 4.07
C GLU A 371 -4.27 14.14 3.18
N LEU A 372 -4.55 14.31 1.89
CA LEU A 372 -3.63 15.00 0.97
C LEU A 372 -3.44 16.47 1.34
N MET A 373 -4.52 17.18 1.73
CA MET A 373 -4.42 18.57 2.21
C MET A 373 -3.63 18.70 3.53
N HIS A 374 -3.72 17.72 4.42
CA HIS A 374 -2.94 17.71 5.67
C HIS A 374 -1.44 17.51 5.42
N GLY A 375 -1.08 16.69 4.42
CA GLY A 375 0.32 16.51 4.01
C GLY A 375 0.97 17.81 3.52
N GLU A 376 0.26 18.61 2.72
CA GLU A 376 0.77 19.92 2.24
C GLU A 376 1.13 20.87 3.37
N HIS A 377 0.35 20.89 4.45
CA HIS A 377 0.63 21.74 5.59
C HIS A 377 1.89 21.30 6.34
N GLN A 378 2.22 20.01 6.37
CA GLN A 378 3.46 19.53 7.00
C GLN A 378 4.68 19.79 6.12
N ASP A 379 4.60 19.52 4.82
CA ASP A 379 5.70 19.72 3.86
C ASP A 379 6.04 21.21 3.64
N SER A 380 5.02 22.08 3.65
CA SER A 380 5.21 23.54 3.55
C SER A 380 5.83 24.16 4.80
N ILE A 381 5.79 23.46 5.95
CA ILE A 381 6.48 23.87 7.19
C ILE A 381 7.95 23.42 7.17
N SER A 382 8.33 22.42 6.37
CA SER A 382 9.67 21.81 6.36
C SER A 382 10.59 22.15 5.17
N MET A 383 10.14 22.84 4.12
CA MET A 383 10.98 23.04 2.92
C MET A 383 11.55 24.46 2.76
N ASP A 384 12.87 24.58 3.01
CA ASP A 384 13.75 25.48 2.28
C ASP A 384 14.03 24.86 0.88
N GLN A 385 13.76 25.63 -0.17
CA GLN A 385 14.15 25.50 -1.59
C GLN A 385 14.53 24.12 -2.16
N HIS A 386 13.67 23.59 -3.05
CA HIS A 386 13.97 23.14 -4.44
C HIS A 386 13.06 21.97 -4.87
N ASP A 387 11.94 22.24 -5.56
CA ASP A 387 11.47 21.49 -6.75
C ASP A 387 10.18 22.14 -7.31
N GLU A 388 10.27 22.99 -8.35
CA GLU A 388 9.08 23.63 -8.96
C GLU A 388 8.20 22.63 -9.73
N GLY A 389 8.75 21.47 -10.16
CA GLY A 389 8.01 20.46 -10.92
C GLY A 389 7.08 19.60 -10.07
N ALA A 390 7.51 19.25 -8.85
CA ALA A 390 6.70 18.49 -7.90
C ALA A 390 5.44 19.25 -7.46
N ASN A 391 5.58 20.57 -7.20
CA ASN A 391 4.47 21.42 -6.79
C ASN A 391 3.37 21.52 -7.86
N GLN A 392 3.73 21.63 -9.15
CA GLN A 392 2.73 21.68 -10.25
C GLN A 392 1.94 20.36 -10.39
N SER A 393 2.60 19.21 -10.20
CA SER A 393 1.95 17.90 -10.27
C SER A 393 0.95 17.69 -9.12
N GLN A 394 1.24 18.25 -7.95
CA GLN A 394 0.42 18.12 -6.74
C GLN A 394 -0.79 19.07 -6.75
N ASP A 395 -0.63 20.30 -7.25
CA ASP A 395 -1.75 21.22 -7.48
C ASP A 395 -2.78 20.63 -8.46
N GLN A 396 -2.30 19.99 -9.52
CA GLN A 396 -3.16 19.32 -10.50
C GLN A 396 -3.91 18.13 -9.88
N THR A 397 -3.23 17.35 -9.03
CA THR A 397 -3.79 16.24 -8.25
C THR A 397 -4.96 16.69 -7.37
N LEU A 398 -4.82 17.78 -6.61
CA LEU A 398 -5.91 18.33 -5.80
C LEU A 398 -7.06 18.88 -6.64
N LYS A 399 -6.75 19.53 -7.76
CA LYS A 399 -7.74 20.05 -8.70
C LYS A 399 -8.59 18.91 -9.28
N ASP A 400 -7.97 17.80 -9.66
CA ASP A 400 -8.68 16.63 -10.21
C ASP A 400 -9.61 16.01 -9.15
N LEU A 401 -9.14 15.86 -7.90
CA LEU A 401 -10.00 15.43 -6.78
C LEU A 401 -11.18 16.37 -6.56
N ARG A 402 -10.96 17.69 -6.60
CA ARG A 402 -12.00 18.69 -6.43
C ARG A 402 -13.10 18.54 -7.50
N GLU A 403 -12.71 18.42 -8.77
CA GLU A 403 -13.67 18.23 -9.86
C GLU A 403 -14.39 16.88 -9.77
N GLY A 404 -13.69 15.82 -9.36
CA GLY A 404 -14.31 14.52 -9.08
C GLY A 404 -15.34 14.56 -7.96
N LEU A 405 -15.05 15.27 -6.86
CA LEU A 405 -15.99 15.50 -5.76
C LEU A 405 -17.24 16.24 -6.25
N LYS A 406 -17.09 17.33 -7.02
CA LYS A 406 -18.23 18.07 -7.60
C LYS A 406 -19.09 17.18 -8.48
N HIS A 407 -18.47 16.36 -9.33
CA HIS A 407 -19.21 15.49 -10.23
C HIS A 407 -19.93 14.36 -9.47
N HIS A 408 -19.30 13.75 -8.47
CA HIS A 408 -19.94 12.73 -7.64
C HIS A 408 -21.11 13.32 -6.81
N LEU A 409 -20.99 14.56 -6.33
CA LEU A 409 -22.11 15.27 -5.69
C LEU A 409 -23.32 15.43 -6.64
N LYS A 410 -23.08 15.68 -7.94
CA LYS A 410 -24.15 15.73 -8.95
C LYS A 410 -24.78 14.37 -9.21
N VAL A 411 -23.98 13.30 -9.27
CA VAL A 411 -24.49 11.92 -9.42
C VAL A 411 -25.35 11.52 -8.22
N LEU A 412 -24.91 11.88 -7.01
CA LEU A 412 -25.69 11.64 -5.80
C LEU A 412 -27.04 12.35 -5.82
N ASP A 413 -27.11 13.60 -6.31
CA ASP A 413 -28.38 14.30 -6.50
C ASP A 413 -29.33 13.53 -7.43
N GLN A 414 -28.82 13.04 -8.56
CA GLN A 414 -29.61 12.27 -9.51
C GLN A 414 -30.16 10.98 -8.90
N ILE A 415 -29.34 10.23 -8.15
CA ILE A 415 -29.79 8.99 -7.48
C ILE A 415 -30.81 9.30 -6.38
N MET A 416 -30.60 10.37 -5.60
CA MET A 416 -31.55 10.80 -4.59
C MET A 416 -32.92 11.17 -5.17
N ASP A 417 -32.93 11.80 -6.35
CA ASP A 417 -34.16 12.15 -7.08
C ASP A 417 -34.85 10.92 -7.66
N GLN A 418 -34.09 9.95 -8.21
CA GLN A 418 -34.63 8.68 -8.72
C GLN A 418 -35.25 7.81 -7.62
N GLU A 419 -34.67 7.81 -6.43
CA GLU A 419 -35.10 6.99 -5.31
C GLU A 419 -36.05 7.74 -4.33
N ASP A 420 -36.58 8.91 -4.71
CA ASP A 420 -37.47 9.72 -3.84
C ASP A 420 -38.77 8.99 -3.48
N GLU A 421 -39.23 8.07 -4.34
CA GLU A 421 -40.41 7.23 -4.12
C GLU A 421 -40.25 6.30 -2.89
N LEU A 422 -39.02 5.95 -2.49
CA LEU A 422 -38.77 5.18 -1.26
C LEU A 422 -39.26 5.92 0.00
N GLY A 423 -39.28 7.25 -0.03
CA GLY A 423 -39.86 8.07 1.04
C GLY A 423 -41.39 7.96 1.16
N ARG A 424 -42.05 7.44 0.11
CA ARG A 424 -43.48 7.16 0.04
C ARG A 424 -43.80 5.66 0.10
N SER A 425 -42.79 4.82 0.34
CA SER A 425 -42.97 3.37 0.45
C SER A 425 -44.06 3.02 1.46
N GLY A 426 -44.90 2.04 1.10
CA GLY A 426 -45.92 1.48 1.99
C GLY A 426 -45.33 0.68 3.15
N ASP A 427 -44.06 0.29 3.08
CA ASP A 427 -43.32 -0.35 4.18
C ASP A 427 -42.73 0.71 5.12
N PRO A 428 -43.20 0.80 6.38
CA PRO A 428 -42.70 1.78 7.36
C PRO A 428 -41.19 1.67 7.62
N HIS A 429 -40.62 0.47 7.57
CA HIS A 429 -39.19 0.22 7.85
C HIS A 429 -38.30 0.77 6.74
N VAL A 430 -38.69 0.53 5.48
CA VAL A 430 -38.02 1.08 4.29
C VAL A 430 -38.06 2.60 4.33
N ARG A 431 -39.24 3.18 4.61
CA ARG A 431 -39.42 4.62 4.70
C ARG A 431 -38.55 5.25 5.80
N GLN A 432 -38.52 4.66 6.99
CA GLN A 432 -37.70 5.17 8.09
C GLN A 432 -36.20 5.10 7.79
N LYS A 433 -35.73 3.97 7.24
CA LYS A 433 -34.33 3.81 6.80
C LYS A 433 -33.94 4.83 5.73
N TYR A 434 -34.79 5.03 4.72
CA TYR A 434 -34.56 6.02 3.67
C TYR A 434 -34.47 7.44 4.23
N MET A 435 -35.39 7.85 5.12
CA MET A 435 -35.36 9.19 5.73
C MET A 435 -34.11 9.43 6.56
N HIS A 436 -33.69 8.44 7.34
CA HIS A 436 -32.45 8.52 8.11
C HIS A 436 -31.22 8.67 7.20
N LEU A 437 -31.15 7.85 6.15
CA LEU A 437 -30.06 7.88 5.17
C LEU A 437 -30.03 9.20 4.39
N LYS A 438 -31.19 9.71 3.95
CA LYS A 438 -31.35 11.01 3.27
C LYS A 438 -30.83 12.16 4.13
N HIS A 439 -31.08 12.13 5.43
CA HIS A 439 -30.54 13.13 6.35
C HIS A 439 -29.01 13.07 6.45
N GLN A 440 -28.45 11.86 6.60
CA GLN A 440 -26.99 11.65 6.64
C GLN A 440 -26.32 12.12 5.34
N ILE A 441 -26.89 11.77 4.19
CA ILE A 441 -26.38 12.17 2.87
C ILE A 441 -26.35 13.70 2.73
N ARG A 442 -27.41 14.40 3.17
CA ARG A 442 -27.46 15.87 3.13
C ARG A 442 -26.37 16.51 3.98
N ALA A 443 -26.12 15.98 5.18
CA ALA A 443 -25.06 16.46 6.07
C ALA A 443 -23.67 16.25 5.46
N ASP A 444 -23.40 15.04 4.96
CA ASP A 444 -22.12 14.70 4.31
C ASP A 444 -21.87 15.54 3.05
N ARG A 445 -22.91 15.77 2.26
CA ARG A 445 -22.86 16.62 1.06
C ARG A 445 -22.47 18.05 1.37
N MET A 446 -22.95 18.63 2.48
CA MET A 446 -22.60 19.99 2.88
C MET A 446 -21.09 20.09 3.11
N ILE A 447 -20.54 19.18 3.91
CA ILE A 447 -19.10 19.10 4.20
C ILE A 447 -18.27 18.93 2.92
N MET A 448 -18.72 18.07 2.01
CA MET A 448 -18.00 17.82 0.76
C MET A 448 -18.08 18.98 -0.22
N ARG A 449 -19.20 19.71 -0.28
CA ARG A 449 -19.32 20.91 -1.11
C ARG A 449 -18.32 21.96 -0.65
N ASP A 450 -18.23 22.20 0.66
CA ASP A 450 -17.27 23.14 1.21
C ASP A 450 -15.83 22.78 0.83
N LEU A 451 -15.45 21.49 0.97
CA LEU A 451 -14.14 20.99 0.54
C LEU A 451 -13.93 21.11 -0.97
N ALA A 452 -14.96 20.79 -1.76
CA ALA A 452 -14.93 20.88 -3.21
C ALA A 452 -14.98 22.34 -3.71
N ASP A 453 -15.16 23.33 -2.84
CA ASP A 453 -15.15 24.74 -3.19
C ASP A 453 -13.89 25.50 -2.74
N LEU A 454 -13.02 24.86 -1.94
CA LEU A 454 -11.71 25.38 -1.54
C LEU A 454 -10.82 25.67 -2.76
N ALA A 455 -10.46 26.95 -2.97
CA ALA A 455 -9.53 27.39 -4.01
C ALA A 455 -8.06 27.14 -3.60
N PRO A 456 -7.15 26.84 -4.55
CA PRO A 456 -5.71 26.64 -4.26
C PRO A 456 -5.02 27.88 -3.69
N GLU A 457 -5.53 29.07 -3.99
CA GLU A 457 -4.98 30.33 -3.50
C GLU A 457 -5.84 30.89 -2.37
N GLY A 458 -5.41 30.79 -1.11
CA GLY A 458 -5.92 31.74 -0.11
C GLY A 458 -5.93 31.29 1.34
N VAL A 459 -5.04 31.89 2.12
CA VAL A 459 -5.12 32.00 3.59
C VAL A 459 -6.52 32.45 4.06
N GLU A 460 -7.23 33.22 3.22
CA GLU A 460 -8.61 33.65 3.46
C GLU A 460 -9.64 32.51 3.36
N TYR A 461 -9.52 31.64 2.35
CA TYR A 461 -10.39 30.47 2.18
C TYR A 461 -10.13 29.41 3.24
N THR A 462 -8.86 29.21 3.64
CA THR A 462 -8.54 28.38 4.81
C THR A 462 -9.11 28.97 6.10
N GLY A 463 -9.16 30.30 6.22
CA GLY A 463 -9.77 30.97 7.37
C GLY A 463 -11.28 30.76 7.43
N GLU A 464 -11.98 30.97 6.32
CA GLU A 464 -13.43 30.74 6.21
C GLU A 464 -13.77 29.27 6.47
N TRP A 465 -12.92 28.34 6.03
CA TRP A 465 -13.07 26.93 6.34
C TRP A 465 -12.92 26.62 7.82
N PHE A 466 -11.86 27.11 8.48
CA PHE A 466 -11.68 26.92 9.93
C PHE A 466 -12.82 27.56 10.73
N GLU A 467 -13.36 28.67 10.25
CA GLU A 467 -14.53 29.33 10.85
C GLU A 467 -15.79 28.46 10.71
N ASN A 468 -16.11 28.03 9.50
CA ASN A 468 -17.27 27.17 9.20
C ASN A 468 -17.17 25.80 9.86
N ALA A 469 -15.99 25.18 9.88
CA ALA A 469 -15.72 23.96 10.62
C ALA A 469 -15.87 24.19 12.13
N GLY A 470 -15.38 25.31 12.65
CA GLY A 470 -15.56 25.71 14.05
C GLY A 470 -17.04 25.85 14.45
N ASP A 471 -17.87 26.46 13.59
CA ASP A 471 -19.32 26.55 13.83
C ASP A 471 -20.03 25.19 13.66
N THR A 472 -19.63 24.38 12.68
CA THR A 472 -20.22 23.05 12.42
C THR A 472 -19.91 22.03 13.52
N PHE A 473 -18.69 22.04 14.05
CA PHE A 473 -18.22 21.12 15.09
C PHE A 473 -18.31 21.72 16.51
N GLY A 474 -18.90 22.91 16.67
CA GLY A 474 -19.04 23.58 17.97
C GLY A 474 -17.71 23.99 18.63
N ASN A 475 -16.63 24.08 17.85
CA ASN A 475 -15.28 24.34 18.34
C ASN A 475 -14.93 25.84 18.27
N LYS A 476 -15.02 26.51 19.43
CA LYS A 476 -14.74 27.96 19.57
C LYS A 476 -13.31 28.36 19.20
N SER A 477 -12.33 27.45 19.32
CA SER A 477 -10.93 27.73 18.99
C SER A 477 -10.73 27.74 17.48
N MET A 478 -11.19 26.70 16.78
CA MET A 478 -11.19 26.66 15.31
C MET A 478 -11.94 27.86 14.72
N ARG A 479 -13.09 28.22 15.31
CA ARG A 479 -13.84 29.40 14.88
C ARG A 479 -13.04 30.70 14.98
N LYS A 480 -12.33 30.89 16.11
CA LYS A 480 -11.54 32.10 16.36
C LYS A 480 -10.29 32.14 15.48
N THR A 481 -9.66 30.99 15.26
CA THR A 481 -8.51 30.83 14.34
C THR A 481 -8.93 31.10 12.90
N GLY A 482 -10.09 30.59 12.48
CA GLY A 482 -10.68 30.85 11.17
C GLY A 482 -10.88 32.34 10.92
N ARG A 483 -11.59 33.04 11.84
CA ARG A 483 -11.78 34.51 11.75
C ARG A 483 -10.48 35.29 11.62
N LEU A 484 -9.45 34.88 12.37
CA LEU A 484 -8.14 35.55 12.34
C LEU A 484 -7.46 35.35 10.98
N MET A 485 -7.51 34.14 10.43
CA MET A 485 -6.93 33.81 9.14
C MET A 485 -7.68 34.48 7.98
N THR A 486 -9.02 34.53 8.02
CA THR A 486 -9.85 35.27 7.05
C THR A 486 -9.51 36.76 7.06
N SER A 487 -9.46 37.37 8.25
CA SER A 487 -9.13 38.80 8.40
C SER A 487 -7.72 39.11 7.90
N THR A 488 -6.78 38.19 8.14
CA THR A 488 -5.39 38.29 7.68
C THR A 488 -5.29 38.18 6.16
N GLY A 489 -6.01 37.23 5.56
CA GLY A 489 -6.12 37.07 4.10
C GLY A 489 -6.71 38.31 3.40
N GLN A 490 -7.80 38.87 3.94
CA GLN A 490 -8.45 40.07 3.41
C GLN A 490 -7.53 41.29 3.43
N TYR A 491 -6.75 41.45 4.50
CA TYR A 491 -5.75 42.50 4.63
C TYR A 491 -4.67 42.39 3.54
N PHE A 492 -4.17 41.17 3.29
CA PHE A 492 -3.15 40.93 2.27
C PHE A 492 -3.68 41.09 0.84
N ARG A 493 -4.94 40.73 0.56
CA ARG A 493 -5.57 40.95 -0.75
C ARG A 493 -5.70 42.45 -1.05
N LYS A 494 -6.17 43.25 -0.08
CA LYS A 494 -6.24 44.72 -0.22
C LYS A 494 -4.87 45.34 -0.47
N MET A 495 -3.84 44.85 0.22
CA MET A 495 -2.46 45.29 0.00
C MET A 495 -1.94 44.87 -1.39
N GLY A 496 -2.24 43.65 -1.86
CA GLY A 496 -1.88 43.17 -3.20
C GLY A 496 -2.46 44.04 -4.34
N HIS A 497 -3.71 44.50 -4.22
CA HIS A 497 -4.31 45.43 -5.17
C HIS A 497 -3.62 46.82 -5.18
N LEU A 498 -3.15 47.29 -4.02
CA LEU A 498 -2.36 48.53 -3.91
C LEU A 498 -0.96 48.42 -4.56
N PHE A 499 -0.38 47.22 -4.63
CA PHE A 499 0.93 47.00 -5.26
C PHE A 499 0.85 46.81 -6.77
N LYS A 500 -0.20 46.15 -7.28
CA LYS A 500 -0.47 46.06 -8.74
C LYS A 500 -0.69 47.41 -9.39
N SER A 501 -1.15 48.42 -8.64
CA SER A 501 -1.39 49.78 -9.16
C SER A 501 -0.17 50.71 -9.12
N LYS A 502 0.96 50.33 -8.48
CA LYS A 502 2.08 51.27 -8.24
C LYS A 502 3.50 50.79 -8.59
N ASN A 503 3.72 49.61 -9.18
CA ASN A 503 5.04 49.16 -9.67
C ASN A 503 6.21 49.33 -8.66
N ILE A 504 6.00 48.96 -7.39
CA ILE A 504 7.03 49.07 -6.33
C ILE A 504 7.72 47.71 -6.13
N THR A 505 9.06 47.69 -6.05
CA THR A 505 9.86 46.46 -5.91
C THR A 505 9.88 45.88 -4.48
N PRO A 506 9.91 44.53 -4.29
CA PRO A 506 9.44 43.89 -3.05
C PRO A 506 10.49 43.73 -1.93
N LYS A 507 11.77 44.04 -2.15
CA LYS A 507 12.88 43.53 -1.29
C LYS A 507 12.92 44.07 0.15
N ARG A 508 12.54 45.32 0.41
CA ARG A 508 12.55 45.90 1.77
C ARG A 508 11.34 45.47 2.60
N MET A 509 10.21 45.22 1.95
CA MET A 509 8.96 44.85 2.60
C MET A 509 8.94 43.38 3.04
N TRP A 510 9.53 42.46 2.26
CA TRP A 510 9.69 41.05 2.65
C TRP A 510 10.48 40.86 3.95
N ARG A 511 11.42 41.76 4.24
CA ARG A 511 12.12 41.78 5.55
C ARG A 511 11.22 42.26 6.69
N GLY A 512 10.34 43.23 6.42
CA GLY A 512 9.30 43.67 7.36
C GLY A 512 8.23 42.59 7.59
N LEU A 513 7.82 41.90 6.53
CA LEU A 513 6.87 40.78 6.52
C LEU A 513 7.40 39.60 7.36
N ARG A 514 8.67 39.21 7.17
CA ARG A 514 9.33 38.19 8.00
C ARG A 514 9.41 38.60 9.48
N ARG A 515 9.63 39.88 9.78
CA ARG A 515 9.62 40.38 11.18
C ARG A 515 8.21 40.41 11.78
N GLY A 516 7.21 40.79 10.99
CA GLY A 516 5.81 40.80 11.42
C GLY A 516 5.26 39.39 11.66
N LEU A 517 5.53 38.45 10.76
CA LEU A 517 5.17 37.04 10.92
C LEU A 517 5.91 36.40 12.11
N ARG A 518 7.19 36.72 12.32
CA ARG A 518 7.95 36.28 13.51
C ARG A 518 7.39 36.89 14.80
N GLY A 519 6.96 38.15 14.79
CA GLY A 519 6.30 38.81 15.93
C GLY A 519 4.91 38.25 16.22
N ALA A 520 4.12 37.92 15.19
CA ALA A 520 2.82 37.26 15.32
C ALA A 520 2.96 35.82 15.82
N TYR A 521 3.95 35.07 15.31
CA TYR A 521 4.30 33.74 15.79
C TYR A 521 4.79 33.77 17.25
N GLU A 522 5.65 34.72 17.63
CA GLU A 522 6.07 34.88 19.03
C GLU A 522 4.92 35.35 19.94
N GLY A 523 3.99 36.15 19.41
CA GLY A 523 2.76 36.55 20.11
C GLY A 523 1.82 35.36 20.34
N LEU A 524 1.63 34.51 19.32
CA LEU A 524 0.88 33.26 19.40
C LEU A 524 1.54 32.27 20.34
N ARG A 525 2.87 32.08 20.27
CA ARG A 525 3.65 31.23 21.18
C ARG A 525 3.58 31.72 22.63
N ARG A 526 3.68 33.03 22.86
CA ARG A 526 3.53 33.64 24.20
C ARG A 526 2.10 33.56 24.71
N GLY A 527 1.10 33.69 23.84
CA GLY A 527 -0.31 33.47 24.14
C GLY A 527 -0.59 32.02 24.52
N TRP A 528 -0.09 31.08 23.72
CA TRP A 528 -0.21 29.64 23.92
C TRP A 528 0.41 29.19 25.24
N HIS A 529 1.63 29.65 25.56
CA HIS A 529 2.27 29.39 26.87
C HIS A 529 1.50 29.99 28.07
N ARG A 530 0.86 31.15 27.91
CA ARG A 530 0.04 31.75 28.99
C ARG A 530 -1.27 31.00 29.21
N THR A 531 -1.87 30.46 28.14
CA THR A 531 -3.12 29.68 28.21
C THR A 531 -2.90 28.21 28.53
N TYR A 532 -1.72 27.64 28.26
CA TYR A 532 -1.41 26.22 28.47
C TYR A 532 -1.60 25.81 29.94
N HIS A 533 -1.19 26.67 30.88
CA HIS A 533 -1.35 26.45 32.32
C HIS A 533 -2.78 26.58 32.86
N TRP A 534 -3.76 26.96 32.03
CA TRP A 534 -5.16 27.08 32.42
C TRP A 534 -5.97 25.83 32.08
N PHE A 535 -5.36 24.85 31.39
CA PHE A 535 -5.97 23.57 31.03
C PHE A 535 -5.56 22.47 32.00
N SER A 536 -6.45 21.50 32.24
CA SER A 536 -6.12 20.34 33.06
C SER A 536 -5.13 19.41 32.32
N PRO A 537 -4.37 18.55 33.02
CA PRO A 537 -3.40 17.65 32.40
C PRO A 537 -3.98 16.76 31.28
N ALA A 538 -5.26 16.36 31.39
CA ALA A 538 -5.95 15.60 30.36
C ALA A 538 -6.25 16.41 29.08
N GLN A 539 -6.51 17.71 29.23
CA GLN A 539 -6.74 18.63 28.10
C GLN A 539 -5.42 19.05 27.43
N GLN A 540 -4.33 19.11 28.20
CA GLN A 540 -2.98 19.36 27.67
C GLN A 540 -2.47 18.21 26.79
N GLY A 541 -2.85 16.96 27.10
CA GLY A 541 -2.54 15.78 26.28
C GLY A 541 -3.22 15.80 24.91
N GLN A 542 -4.51 16.12 24.84
CA GLN A 542 -5.25 16.20 23.57
C GLN A 542 -4.81 17.35 22.66
N LEU A 543 -4.23 18.41 23.24
CA LEU A 543 -3.73 19.58 22.49
C LEU A 543 -2.31 19.40 21.93
N LEU A 544 -1.58 18.37 22.36
CA LEU A 544 -0.27 17.98 21.82
C LEU A 544 -0.38 16.88 20.76
N GLU A 545 -1.50 16.18 20.70
CA GLU A 545 -1.84 15.19 19.67
C GLU A 545 -2.52 15.79 18.42
N MET A 546 -2.93 17.07 18.48
CA MET A 546 -3.40 17.88 17.33
C MET A 546 -2.28 18.78 16.82
#